data_AF-A0A137QCK7-F1
#
_entry.id   AF-A0A137QCK7-F1
#
_cell.length_a   1.000
_cell.length_b   1.000
_cell.length_c   1.000
_cell.angle_alpha   90.00
_cell.angle_beta   90.00
_cell.angle_gamma   90.00
#
_symmetry.space_group_name_H-M   'P 1'
#
loop_
_entity.id
_entity.type
_entity.pdbx_description
1 polymer ?
#
loop_
_entity_poly.entity_id
_entity_poly.type
_entity_poly.pdbx_seq_one_letter_code
_entity_poly.pdbx_strand_id
1 'polypeptide(L)'
;MRKYVHTSIFSQLPNELLDEIARCSDLRELKALCLVSKRTGDVATRRLYNTIVLENYRNAIRCFKTLIQRQYAASCVRRLAIDVLAQNLFGNFYRLAAAALKRTTNLIGLDIANLGPLPSLLASTHFPRLMEVKIPYSPSITSFLKTNRQVLKAVVIDGPASANEMLDSSKHFTDIELPELMAFVGPCNVIPHVVPGSQVQYLTVCWEPGCERLKEIMKCVAQSRQEVLGMDNLVLGWNPGLLGVIAECVPRIERLRVRNLCPFTTQDMIEVSTIFPSATPRSLPADLLTPFLLLFSLL
;
A
#
# COMPACT_ATOMS: atom_id res chain seq x y z
N MET A 1 -41.80 3.30 38.34
CA MET A 1 -40.62 3.28 37.45
C MET A 1 -39.43 3.94 38.15
N ARG A 2 -38.48 3.17 38.67
CA ARG A 2 -37.26 3.73 39.28
C ARG A 2 -36.29 4.13 38.17
N LYS A 3 -36.03 5.44 38.02
CA LYS A 3 -34.93 5.95 37.20
C LYS A 3 -33.63 5.63 37.94
N TYR A 4 -33.02 4.47 37.67
CA TYR A 4 -31.65 4.23 38.09
C TYR A 4 -30.75 5.18 37.30
N VAL A 5 -30.33 6.26 37.95
CA VAL A 5 -29.24 7.12 37.48
C VAL A 5 -27.95 6.34 37.74
N HIS A 6 -27.72 5.27 36.99
CA HIS A 6 -26.37 4.75 36.83
C HIS A 6 -25.64 5.77 35.95
N THR A 7 -25.07 6.81 36.56
CA THR A 7 -23.91 7.47 35.97
C THR A 7 -22.82 6.40 35.87
N SER A 8 -22.77 5.72 34.73
CA SER A 8 -21.73 4.74 34.46
C SER A 8 -20.39 5.47 34.61
N ILE A 9 -19.42 4.87 35.28
CA ILE A 9 -18.07 5.43 35.45
C ILE A 9 -17.50 5.90 34.10
N PHE A 10 -17.90 5.26 33.01
CA PHE A 10 -17.59 5.63 31.62
C PHE A 10 -18.03 7.04 31.20
N SER A 11 -19.07 7.63 31.80
CA SER A 11 -19.47 9.00 31.47
C SER A 11 -18.50 10.05 32.00
N GLN A 12 -17.76 9.72 33.06
CA GLN A 12 -16.80 10.62 33.72
C GLN A 12 -15.38 10.49 33.16
N LEU A 13 -15.07 9.40 32.45
CA LEU A 13 -13.75 9.21 31.85
C LEU A 13 -13.48 10.26 30.75
N PRO A 14 -12.28 10.85 30.68
CA PRO A 14 -11.81 11.61 29.53
C PRO A 14 -11.80 10.77 28.23
N ASN A 15 -11.85 11.43 27.06
CA ASN A 15 -11.90 10.71 25.78
C ASN A 15 -10.62 9.93 25.51
N GLU A 16 -9.50 10.41 26.03
CA GLU A 16 -8.16 9.84 25.90
C GLU A 16 -8.11 8.46 26.57
N LEU A 17 -8.71 8.33 27.76
CA LEU A 17 -8.80 7.05 28.46
C LEU A 17 -9.77 6.09 27.78
N LEU A 18 -10.86 6.59 27.20
CA LEU A 18 -11.76 5.74 26.39
C LEU A 18 -11.08 5.23 25.12
N ASP A 19 -10.32 6.09 24.43
CA ASP A 19 -9.54 5.71 23.25
C ASP A 19 -8.44 4.70 23.59
N GLU A 20 -7.83 4.79 24.78
CA GLU A 20 -6.88 3.81 25.32
C GLU A 20 -7.56 2.46 25.59
N ILE A 21 -8.69 2.45 26.30
CA ILE A 21 -9.46 1.23 26.57
C ILE A 21 -9.85 0.55 25.26
N ALA A 22 -10.41 1.31 24.31
CA ALA A 22 -10.79 0.78 23.01
C ALA A 22 -9.60 0.28 22.17
N ARG A 23 -8.39 0.80 22.40
CA ARG A 23 -7.17 0.32 21.75
C ARG A 23 -6.71 -1.03 22.30
N CYS A 24 -6.89 -1.26 23.60
CA CYS A 24 -6.54 -2.51 24.27
C CYS A 24 -7.61 -3.61 24.12
N SER A 25 -8.82 -3.24 23.72
CA SER A 25 -9.94 -4.18 23.54
C SER A 25 -9.84 -4.99 22.25
N ASP A 26 -10.32 -6.24 22.32
CA ASP A 26 -10.47 -7.08 21.14
C ASP A 26 -11.70 -6.69 20.29
N LEU A 27 -11.88 -7.37 19.15
CA LEU A 27 -12.99 -7.09 18.23
C LEU A 27 -14.37 -7.34 18.86
N ARG A 28 -14.50 -8.30 19.78
CA ARG A 28 -15.76 -8.66 20.43
C ARG A 28 -16.13 -7.61 21.47
N GLU A 29 -15.17 -7.20 22.27
CA GLU A 29 -15.28 -6.15 23.26
C GLU A 29 -15.58 -4.80 22.61
N LEU A 30 -14.91 -4.45 21.51
CA LEU A 30 -15.21 -3.24 20.74
C LEU A 30 -16.68 -3.18 20.30
N LYS A 31 -17.24 -4.32 19.84
CA LYS A 31 -18.66 -4.40 19.50
C LYS A 31 -19.58 -4.22 20.72
N ALA A 32 -19.19 -4.74 21.89
CA ALA A 32 -19.93 -4.52 23.12
C ALA A 32 -19.85 -3.05 23.57
N LEU A 33 -18.67 -2.43 23.50
CA LEU A 33 -18.43 -1.02 23.78
C LEU A 33 -19.28 -0.10 22.90
N CYS A 34 -19.52 -0.49 21.64
CA CYS A 34 -20.45 0.21 20.74
C CYS A 34 -21.89 0.31 21.28
N LEU A 35 -22.30 -0.58 22.19
CA LEU A 35 -23.65 -0.65 22.73
C LEU A 35 -23.79 0.00 24.11
N VAL A 36 -22.67 0.33 24.78
CA VAL A 36 -22.68 0.84 26.17
C VAL A 36 -23.26 2.27 26.24
N SER A 37 -22.75 3.17 25.41
CA SER A 37 -23.20 4.57 25.36
C SER A 37 -22.87 5.18 24.01
N LYS A 38 -23.49 6.31 23.64
CA LYS A 38 -23.16 7.02 22.40
C LYS A 38 -21.67 7.41 22.34
N ARG A 39 -21.15 7.98 23.43
CA ARG A 39 -19.76 8.45 23.51
C ARG A 39 -18.76 7.29 23.39
N THR A 40 -18.98 6.22 24.15
CA THR A 40 -18.17 5.00 24.07
C THR A 40 -18.29 4.38 22.69
N GLY A 41 -19.48 4.39 22.10
CA GLY A 41 -19.72 3.83 20.78
C GLY A 41 -19.10 4.62 19.64
N ASP A 42 -18.99 5.94 19.74
CA ASP A 42 -18.26 6.78 18.79
C ASP A 42 -16.76 6.42 18.78
N VAL A 43 -16.16 6.28 19.98
CA VAL A 43 -14.77 5.85 20.17
C VAL A 43 -14.53 4.43 19.64
N ALA A 44 -15.38 3.49 20.05
CA ALA A 44 -15.27 2.09 19.62
C ALA A 44 -15.50 1.93 18.11
N THR A 45 -16.44 2.68 17.51
CA THR A 45 -16.66 2.71 16.06
C THR A 45 -15.44 3.23 15.33
N ARG A 46 -14.82 4.31 15.83
CA ARG A 46 -13.60 4.86 15.24
C ARG A 46 -12.49 3.82 15.20
N ARG A 47 -12.33 3.02 16.28
CA ARG A 47 -11.35 1.93 16.32
C ARG A 47 -11.71 0.76 15.43
N LEU A 48 -12.97 0.32 15.47
CA LEU A 48 -13.48 -0.80 14.67
C LEU A 48 -13.29 -0.57 13.15
N TYR A 49 -13.51 0.66 12.69
CA TYR A 49 -13.41 1.02 11.27
C TYR A 49 -12.06 1.62 10.89
N ASN A 50 -11.11 1.78 11.82
CA ASN A 50 -9.83 2.44 11.55
C ASN A 50 -9.02 1.72 10.46
N THR A 51 -8.89 0.40 10.62
CA THR A 51 -8.19 -0.48 9.69
C THR A 51 -9.12 -1.62 9.34
N ILE A 52 -9.41 -1.78 8.05
CA ILE A 52 -10.33 -2.79 7.54
C ILE A 52 -9.57 -3.68 6.56
N VAL A 53 -9.60 -4.99 6.81
CA VAL A 53 -9.07 -6.01 5.90
C VAL A 53 -10.24 -6.89 5.46
N LEU A 54 -10.40 -7.04 4.15
CA LEU A 54 -11.51 -7.77 3.54
C LEU A 54 -10.99 -8.93 2.69
N GLU A 55 -10.98 -10.12 3.29
CA GLU A 55 -10.51 -11.36 2.64
C GLU A 55 -11.65 -12.12 1.93
N ASN A 56 -12.91 -11.79 2.25
CA ASN A 56 -14.09 -12.48 1.74
C ASN A 56 -15.07 -11.52 1.08
N TYR A 57 -15.51 -11.85 -0.14
CA TYR A 57 -16.42 -11.02 -0.93
C TYR A 57 -17.76 -10.73 -0.21
N ARG A 58 -18.31 -11.67 0.57
CA ARG A 58 -19.57 -11.46 1.31
C ARG A 58 -19.39 -10.40 2.40
N ASN A 59 -18.27 -10.45 3.12
CA ASN A 59 -17.92 -9.47 4.13
C ASN A 59 -17.62 -8.11 3.49
N ALA A 60 -16.92 -8.10 2.36
CA ALA A 60 -16.65 -6.90 1.58
C ALA A 60 -17.94 -6.19 1.15
N ILE A 61 -18.90 -6.92 0.56
CA ILE A 61 -20.20 -6.35 0.15
C ILE A 61 -20.95 -5.75 1.34
N ARG A 62 -21.01 -6.47 2.48
CA ARG A 62 -21.66 -5.97 3.69
C ARG A 62 -20.97 -4.71 4.20
N CYS A 63 -19.65 -4.72 4.28
CA CYS A 63 -18.84 -3.57 4.69
C CYS A 63 -19.09 -2.37 3.79
N PHE A 64 -18.99 -2.51 2.46
CA PHE A 64 -19.22 -1.42 1.52
C PHE A 64 -20.62 -0.83 1.63
N LYS A 65 -21.66 -1.68 1.77
CA LYS A 65 -23.03 -1.21 2.03
C LYS A 65 -23.09 -0.38 3.32
N THR A 66 -22.44 -0.83 4.40
CA THR A 66 -22.37 -0.08 5.65
C THR A 66 -21.65 1.26 5.48
N LEU A 67 -20.49 1.30 4.80
CA LEU A 67 -19.74 2.53 4.56
C LEU A 67 -20.54 3.55 3.74
N ILE A 68 -21.31 3.08 2.75
CA ILE A 68 -22.19 3.93 1.95
C ILE A 68 -23.35 4.48 2.80
N GLN A 69 -23.95 3.66 3.67
CA GLN A 69 -25.10 4.06 4.49
C GLN A 69 -24.73 4.89 5.73
N ARG A 70 -23.51 4.71 6.26
CA ARG A 70 -23.07 5.30 7.53
C ARG A 70 -21.83 6.16 7.30
N GLN A 71 -22.06 7.44 6.97
CA GLN A 71 -20.99 8.41 6.68
C GLN A 71 -19.95 8.52 7.82
N TYR A 72 -20.37 8.41 9.08
CA TYR A 72 -19.47 8.43 10.23
C TYR A 72 -18.49 7.24 10.24
N ALA A 73 -18.96 6.03 9.92
CA ALA A 73 -18.10 4.86 9.82
C ALA A 73 -17.10 5.02 8.66
N ALA A 74 -17.55 5.51 7.51
CA ALA A 74 -16.69 5.79 6.36
C ALA A 74 -15.61 6.84 6.66
N SER A 75 -15.94 7.89 7.40
CA SER A 75 -14.94 8.91 7.79
C SER A 75 -13.94 8.42 8.83
N CYS A 76 -14.21 7.30 9.52
CA CYS A 76 -13.29 6.66 10.45
C CYS A 76 -12.25 5.76 9.77
N VAL A 77 -12.48 5.36 8.52
CA VAL A 77 -11.52 4.53 7.76
C VAL A 77 -10.22 5.29 7.53
N ARG A 78 -9.10 4.66 7.89
CA ARG A 78 -7.73 5.13 7.64
C ARG A 78 -6.96 4.17 6.74
N ARG A 79 -7.14 2.87 6.92
CA ARG A 79 -6.52 1.85 6.07
C ARG A 79 -7.58 0.87 5.60
N LEU A 80 -7.60 0.57 4.30
CA LEU A 80 -8.47 -0.43 3.71
C LEU A 80 -7.65 -1.34 2.81
N ALA A 81 -7.67 -2.64 3.11
CA ALA A 81 -7.11 -3.69 2.26
C ALA A 81 -8.23 -4.61 1.78
N ILE A 82 -8.26 -4.88 0.47
CA ILE A 82 -9.22 -5.80 -0.13
C ILE A 82 -8.45 -6.95 -0.78
N ASP A 83 -8.34 -8.03 -0.03
CA ASP A 83 -7.69 -9.26 -0.47
C ASP A 83 -8.72 -10.32 -0.87
N VAL A 84 -9.55 -9.95 -1.85
CA VAL A 84 -10.52 -10.87 -2.43
C VAL A 84 -9.97 -11.32 -3.77
N LEU A 85 -9.74 -12.62 -3.93
CA LEU A 85 -9.34 -13.20 -5.20
C LEU A 85 -10.34 -12.80 -6.29
N ALA A 86 -9.88 -12.10 -7.33
CA ALA A 86 -10.73 -11.52 -8.37
C ALA A 86 -11.43 -12.53 -9.28
N GLN A 87 -11.23 -13.83 -9.07
CA GLN A 87 -11.83 -14.88 -9.89
C GLN A 87 -13.36 -14.73 -9.85
N ASN A 88 -13.93 -14.23 -10.96
CA ASN A 88 -15.36 -14.08 -11.19
C ASN A 88 -16.09 -12.97 -10.40
N LEU A 89 -15.42 -11.88 -10.02
CA LEU A 89 -16.12 -10.72 -9.46
C LEU A 89 -16.92 -9.96 -10.52
N PHE A 90 -18.20 -9.72 -10.26
CA PHE A 90 -19.09 -9.00 -11.17
C PHE A 90 -18.81 -7.49 -11.19
N GLY A 91 -19.08 -6.81 -12.32
CA GLY A 91 -18.96 -5.35 -12.45
C GLY A 91 -19.65 -4.53 -11.34
N ASN A 92 -20.79 -5.03 -10.84
CA ASN A 92 -21.52 -4.40 -9.73
C ASN A 92 -20.73 -4.39 -8.41
N PHE A 93 -19.87 -5.37 -8.18
CA PHE A 93 -18.99 -5.40 -7.02
C PHE A 93 -18.00 -4.23 -7.06
N TYR A 94 -17.32 -4.02 -8.19
CA TYR A 94 -16.37 -2.92 -8.35
C TYR A 94 -17.03 -1.55 -8.24
N ARG A 95 -18.24 -1.39 -8.79
CA ARG A 95 -19.03 -0.15 -8.63
C ARG A 95 -19.39 0.10 -7.17
N LEU A 96 -19.79 -0.94 -6.43
CA LEU A 96 -20.09 -0.85 -5.01
C LEU A 96 -18.84 -0.48 -4.19
N ALA A 97 -17.70 -1.11 -4.47
CA ALA A 97 -16.42 -0.81 -3.84
C ALA A 97 -15.99 0.64 -4.11
N ALA A 98 -16.04 1.09 -5.37
CA ALA A 98 -15.72 2.46 -5.74
C ALA A 98 -16.64 3.48 -5.05
N ALA A 99 -17.94 3.20 -4.96
CA ALA A 99 -18.90 4.06 -4.27
C ALA A 99 -18.61 4.16 -2.76
N ALA A 100 -18.22 3.06 -2.12
CA ALA A 100 -17.82 3.06 -0.71
C ALA A 100 -16.51 3.81 -0.47
N LEU A 101 -15.49 3.58 -1.31
CA LEU A 101 -14.20 4.27 -1.25
C LEU A 101 -14.33 5.79 -1.42
N LYS A 102 -15.21 6.25 -2.31
CA LYS A 102 -15.51 7.70 -2.46
C LYS A 102 -16.05 8.34 -1.17
N ARG A 103 -16.55 7.56 -0.20
CA ARG A 103 -17.02 8.05 1.10
C ARG A 103 -15.94 8.07 2.18
N THR A 104 -14.80 7.40 1.97
CA THR A 104 -13.70 7.31 2.95
C THR A 104 -12.73 8.48 2.80
N THR A 105 -13.14 9.67 3.24
CA THR A 105 -12.39 10.93 3.03
C THR A 105 -11.07 11.04 3.80
N ASN A 106 -10.87 10.20 4.81
CA ASN A 106 -9.67 10.19 5.64
C ASN A 106 -8.76 8.98 5.37
N LEU A 107 -8.92 8.33 4.21
CA LEU A 107 -8.12 7.18 3.83
C LEU A 107 -6.63 7.59 3.70
N ILE A 108 -5.76 6.86 4.40
CA ILE A 108 -4.31 7.02 4.44
C ILE A 108 -3.62 5.91 3.64
N GLY A 109 -4.10 4.67 3.79
CA GLY A 109 -3.57 3.50 3.09
C GLY A 109 -4.67 2.75 2.33
N LEU A 110 -4.39 2.41 1.08
CA LEU A 110 -5.29 1.64 0.23
C LEU A 110 -4.55 0.45 -0.41
N ASP A 111 -5.02 -0.76 -0.14
CA ASP A 111 -4.54 -1.96 -0.84
C ASP A 111 -5.69 -2.59 -1.64
N ILE A 112 -5.55 -2.52 -2.96
CA ILE A 112 -6.49 -3.07 -3.94
C ILE A 112 -5.75 -3.82 -5.04
N ALA A 113 -4.54 -4.33 -4.77
CA ALA A 113 -3.73 -5.07 -5.74
C ALA A 113 -4.51 -6.18 -6.46
N ASN A 114 -5.38 -6.87 -5.73
CA ASN A 114 -6.17 -7.96 -6.28
C ASN A 114 -7.44 -7.51 -7.03
N LEU A 115 -7.65 -6.20 -7.28
CA LEU A 115 -8.87 -5.65 -7.90
C LEU A 115 -8.58 -4.86 -9.19
N GLY A 116 -8.17 -5.58 -10.25
CA GLY A 116 -7.76 -5.02 -11.55
C GLY A 116 -8.62 -3.86 -12.10
N PRO A 117 -9.95 -3.99 -12.22
CA PRO A 117 -10.80 -2.93 -12.77
C PRO A 117 -10.99 -1.70 -11.87
N LEU A 118 -10.70 -1.81 -10.57
CA LEU A 118 -11.10 -0.79 -9.59
C LEU A 118 -10.36 0.56 -9.74
N PRO A 119 -9.03 0.62 -10.02
CA PRO A 119 -8.33 1.88 -10.27
C PRO A 119 -9.00 2.74 -11.36
N SER A 120 -9.53 2.14 -12.42
CA SER A 120 -10.24 2.86 -13.49
C SER A 120 -11.50 3.59 -12.99
N LEU A 121 -12.25 2.98 -12.05
CA LEU A 121 -13.44 3.58 -11.44
C LEU A 121 -13.11 4.67 -10.41
N LEU A 122 -11.87 4.65 -9.91
CA LEU A 122 -11.33 5.62 -8.96
C LEU A 122 -10.50 6.71 -9.64
N ALA A 123 -10.31 6.66 -10.96
CA ALA A 123 -9.42 7.55 -11.70
C ALA A 123 -9.67 9.05 -11.45
N SER A 124 -10.92 9.47 -11.22
CA SER A 124 -11.29 10.86 -10.93
C SER A 124 -11.47 11.17 -9.43
N THR A 125 -11.16 10.20 -8.56
CA THR A 125 -11.40 10.34 -7.12
C THR A 125 -10.14 10.85 -6.43
N HIS A 126 -10.27 12.01 -5.79
CA HIS A 126 -9.21 12.61 -5.00
C HIS A 126 -9.32 12.18 -3.52
N PHE A 127 -8.24 11.62 -3.00
CA PHE A 127 -8.11 11.21 -1.60
C PHE A 127 -7.10 12.13 -0.90
N PRO A 128 -7.54 13.16 -0.17
CA PRO A 128 -6.67 14.23 0.32
C PRO A 128 -5.63 13.79 1.37
N ARG A 129 -5.73 12.55 1.87
CA ARG A 129 -4.83 12.02 2.91
C ARG A 129 -4.18 10.70 2.49
N LEU A 130 -4.35 10.27 1.24
CA LEU A 130 -3.84 8.98 0.78
C LEU A 130 -2.34 9.06 0.59
N MET A 131 -1.61 8.43 1.51
CA MET A 131 -0.14 8.44 1.53
C MET A 131 0.44 7.14 0.98
N GLU A 132 -0.28 6.04 1.14
CA GLU A 132 0.18 4.70 0.79
C GLU A 132 -0.85 4.04 -0.13
N VAL A 133 -0.39 3.50 -1.26
CA VAL A 133 -1.26 2.74 -2.15
C VAL A 133 -0.57 1.48 -2.68
N LYS A 134 -1.31 0.37 -2.69
CA LYS A 134 -0.97 -0.88 -3.34
C LYS A 134 -2.04 -1.22 -4.38
N ILE A 135 -1.65 -1.34 -5.64
CA ILE A 135 -2.54 -1.34 -6.80
C ILE A 135 -2.02 -2.31 -7.87
N PRO A 136 -2.90 -2.93 -8.67
CA PRO A 136 -2.49 -3.77 -9.77
C PRO A 136 -1.90 -2.91 -10.87
N TYR A 137 -0.90 -3.44 -11.56
CA TYR A 137 -0.45 -2.87 -12.82
C TYR A 137 -1.58 -2.88 -13.86
N SER A 138 -1.92 -1.69 -14.37
CA SER A 138 -2.99 -1.48 -15.34
C SER A 138 -2.77 -0.15 -16.05
N PRO A 139 -3.11 0.01 -17.35
CA PRO A 139 -3.06 1.31 -18.03
C PRO A 139 -3.85 2.41 -17.31
N SER A 140 -4.95 2.03 -16.65
CA SER A 140 -5.84 2.95 -15.94
C SER A 140 -5.26 3.52 -14.64
N ILE A 141 -4.17 2.93 -14.14
CA ILE A 141 -3.49 3.35 -12.90
C ILE A 141 -2.97 4.79 -13.00
N THR A 142 -2.58 5.21 -14.21
CA THR A 142 -1.92 6.49 -14.43
C THR A 142 -2.82 7.66 -14.01
N SER A 143 -4.10 7.62 -14.39
CA SER A 143 -5.06 8.67 -14.05
C SER A 143 -5.26 8.75 -12.54
N PHE A 144 -5.40 7.60 -11.88
CA PHE A 144 -5.56 7.52 -10.43
C PHE A 144 -4.33 8.10 -9.68
N LEU A 145 -3.12 7.74 -10.10
CA LEU A 145 -1.89 8.25 -9.51
C LEU A 145 -1.73 9.76 -9.76
N LYS A 146 -2.02 10.24 -10.98
CA LYS A 146 -2.00 11.66 -11.32
C LYS A 146 -2.95 12.48 -10.46
N THR A 147 -4.16 11.97 -10.20
CA THR A 147 -5.13 12.64 -9.33
C THR A 147 -4.65 12.77 -7.89
N ASN A 148 -3.85 11.83 -7.38
CA ASN A 148 -3.40 11.78 -5.98
C ASN A 148 -1.92 12.15 -5.81
N ARG A 149 -1.27 12.71 -6.84
CA ARG A 149 0.19 12.87 -6.90
C ARG A 149 0.85 13.69 -5.80
N GLN A 150 0.12 14.61 -5.18
CA GLN A 150 0.65 15.54 -4.18
C GLN A 150 0.75 14.93 -2.77
N VAL A 151 0.10 13.79 -2.52
CA VAL A 151 -0.02 13.21 -1.17
C VAL A 151 0.63 11.84 -1.05
N LEU A 152 0.85 11.15 -2.18
CA LEU A 152 1.41 9.81 -2.21
C LEU A 152 2.90 9.82 -1.83
N LYS A 153 3.22 9.02 -0.80
CA LYS A 153 4.58 8.81 -0.30
C LYS A 153 5.09 7.40 -0.54
N ALA A 154 4.20 6.41 -0.60
CA ALA A 154 4.54 5.04 -0.90
C ALA A 154 3.59 4.47 -1.95
N VAL A 155 4.17 3.89 -3.00
CA VAL A 155 3.43 3.26 -4.09
C VAL A 155 3.95 1.85 -4.30
N VAL A 156 3.05 0.87 -4.26
CA VAL A 156 3.29 -0.52 -4.61
C VAL A 156 2.45 -0.83 -5.84
N ILE A 157 3.11 -1.25 -6.92
CA ILE A 157 2.47 -1.68 -8.15
C ILE A 157 2.77 -3.16 -8.30
N ASP A 158 1.74 -3.98 -8.05
CA ASP A 158 1.87 -5.42 -8.23
C ASP A 158 1.96 -5.73 -9.73
N GLY A 159 2.84 -6.66 -10.08
CA GLY A 159 3.02 -7.09 -11.47
C GLY A 159 1.73 -7.61 -12.08
N PRO A 160 1.66 -7.69 -13.42
CA PRO A 160 0.49 -8.20 -14.12
C PRO A 160 0.12 -9.61 -13.64
N ALA A 161 -1.18 -9.88 -13.52
CA ALA A 161 -1.69 -11.15 -13.00
C ALA A 161 -1.46 -12.31 -13.98
N SER A 162 -1.20 -12.00 -15.25
CA SER A 162 -0.91 -12.99 -16.29
C SER A 162 0.20 -12.54 -17.25
N ALA A 163 0.93 -13.50 -17.83
CA ALA A 163 1.94 -13.23 -18.84
C ALA A 163 1.37 -12.52 -20.09
N ASN A 164 0.10 -12.76 -20.42
CA ASN A 164 -0.56 -12.09 -21.55
C ASN A 164 -0.72 -10.58 -21.30
N GLU A 165 -0.97 -10.16 -20.06
CA GLU A 165 -1.03 -8.74 -19.70
C GLU A 165 0.34 -8.07 -19.80
N MET A 166 1.47 -8.79 -19.63
CA MET A 166 2.80 -8.21 -19.79
C MET A 166 3.06 -7.67 -21.20
N LEU A 167 2.61 -8.38 -22.23
CA LEU A 167 2.94 -8.07 -23.63
C LEU A 167 2.27 -6.78 -24.12
N ASP A 168 1.03 -6.51 -23.69
CA ASP A 168 0.27 -5.35 -24.15
C ASP A 168 0.56 -4.07 -23.36
N SER A 169 1.05 -4.20 -22.12
CA SER A 169 1.07 -3.09 -21.18
C SER A 169 2.21 -2.09 -21.37
N SER A 170 3.28 -2.48 -22.06
CA SER A 170 4.47 -1.62 -22.21
C SER A 170 4.20 -0.33 -23.01
N LYS A 171 3.10 -0.26 -23.75
CA LYS A 171 2.77 0.88 -24.62
C LYS A 171 1.92 1.97 -23.96
N HIS A 172 1.45 1.80 -22.72
CA HIS A 172 0.37 2.64 -22.18
C HIS A 172 0.67 3.33 -20.85
N PHE A 173 1.84 3.11 -20.27
CA PHE A 173 2.24 3.87 -19.10
C PHE A 173 2.78 5.24 -19.53
N THR A 174 2.15 6.32 -19.04
CA THR A 174 2.58 7.69 -19.34
C THR A 174 3.30 8.26 -18.14
N ASP A 175 4.16 9.26 -18.34
CA ASP A 175 4.92 9.87 -17.26
C ASP A 175 4.01 10.44 -16.16
N ILE A 176 4.40 10.17 -14.91
CA ILE A 176 3.70 10.52 -13.67
C ILE A 176 4.69 11.19 -12.73
N GLU A 177 4.52 12.47 -12.52
CA GLU A 177 5.28 13.19 -11.49
C GLU A 177 4.67 12.90 -10.11
N LEU A 178 5.39 12.16 -9.27
CA LEU A 178 5.05 11.94 -7.86
C LEU A 178 6.09 12.63 -6.96
N PRO A 179 6.00 13.96 -6.75
CA PRO A 179 7.04 14.75 -6.10
C PRO A 179 7.32 14.37 -4.64
N GLU A 180 6.33 13.79 -3.94
CA GLU A 180 6.44 13.40 -2.53
C GLU A 180 6.70 11.90 -2.33
N LEU A 181 6.90 11.14 -3.42
CA LEU A 181 7.14 9.71 -3.37
C LEU A 181 8.49 9.42 -2.72
N MET A 182 8.48 8.69 -1.60
CA MET A 182 9.65 8.31 -0.81
C MET A 182 10.01 6.83 -0.97
N ALA A 183 9.00 5.98 -1.21
CA ALA A 183 9.17 4.54 -1.37
C ALA A 183 8.39 4.02 -2.57
N PHE A 184 9.02 3.16 -3.37
CA PHE A 184 8.39 2.55 -4.53
C PHE A 184 8.68 1.05 -4.61
N VAL A 185 7.65 0.26 -4.89
CA VAL A 185 7.75 -1.17 -5.21
C VAL A 185 7.05 -1.40 -6.53
N GLY A 186 7.69 -2.08 -7.48
CA GLY A 186 7.00 -2.46 -8.70
C GLY A 186 7.92 -2.93 -9.81
N PRO A 187 7.35 -3.19 -11.00
CA PRO A 187 8.09 -3.67 -12.15
C PRO A 187 9.07 -2.60 -12.67
N CYS A 188 10.22 -3.06 -13.16
CA CYS A 188 11.30 -2.18 -13.62
C CYS A 188 10.88 -1.26 -14.78
N ASN A 189 9.92 -1.69 -15.60
CA ASN A 189 9.39 -0.91 -16.73
C ASN A 189 8.57 0.32 -16.30
N VAL A 190 8.13 0.42 -15.04
CA VAL A 190 7.40 1.59 -14.52
C VAL A 190 8.34 2.67 -13.98
N ILE A 191 9.57 2.32 -13.60
CA ILE A 191 10.54 3.25 -13.01
C ILE A 191 10.75 4.52 -13.85
N PRO A 192 10.95 4.45 -15.19
CA PRO A 192 11.16 5.64 -16.02
C PRO A 192 10.00 6.65 -15.95
N HIS A 193 8.81 6.19 -15.58
CA HIS A 193 7.61 7.02 -15.56
C HIS A 193 7.25 7.56 -14.17
N VAL A 194 7.84 7.03 -13.10
CA VAL A 194 7.43 7.33 -11.71
C VAL A 194 8.56 7.93 -10.88
N VAL A 195 9.79 7.47 -11.08
CA VAL A 195 10.94 7.83 -10.23
C VAL A 195 11.57 9.17 -10.61
N PRO A 196 11.74 9.55 -11.89
CA PRO A 196 12.34 10.83 -12.23
C PRO A 196 11.62 12.01 -11.57
N GLY A 197 12.39 12.89 -10.90
CA GLY A 197 11.85 14.06 -10.20
C GLY A 197 11.08 13.77 -8.91
N SER A 198 11.02 12.51 -8.45
CA SER A 198 10.45 12.12 -7.14
C SER A 198 11.44 12.34 -5.99
N GLN A 199 11.09 11.98 -4.75
CA GLN A 199 11.98 11.99 -3.58
C GLN A 199 12.31 10.57 -3.11
N VAL A 200 12.35 9.60 -4.04
CA VAL A 200 12.47 8.19 -3.67
C VAL A 200 13.81 7.92 -3.02
N GLN A 201 13.75 7.32 -1.83
CA GLN A 201 14.90 6.86 -1.04
C GLN A 201 14.97 5.33 -0.99
N TYR A 202 13.82 4.66 -1.12
CA TYR A 202 13.69 3.21 -1.01
C TYR A 202 13.01 2.62 -2.24
N LEU A 203 13.68 1.69 -2.89
CA LEU A 203 13.17 1.00 -4.07
C LEU A 203 13.11 -0.51 -3.84
N THR A 204 12.03 -1.14 -4.30
CA THR A 204 11.98 -2.57 -4.55
C THR A 204 11.61 -2.80 -6.00
N VAL A 205 12.55 -3.30 -6.79
CA VAL A 205 12.41 -3.41 -8.24
C VAL A 205 12.21 -4.86 -8.64
N CYS A 206 11.09 -5.16 -9.28
CA CYS A 206 10.83 -6.45 -9.92
C CYS A 206 11.39 -6.41 -11.34
N TRP A 207 12.48 -7.13 -11.57
CA TRP A 207 13.16 -7.18 -12.86
C TRP A 207 12.58 -8.26 -13.76
N GLU A 208 12.26 -7.87 -14.99
CA GLU A 208 11.87 -8.80 -16.04
C GLU A 208 13.09 -9.59 -16.54
N PRO A 209 12.94 -10.88 -16.91
CA PRO A 209 14.03 -11.66 -17.50
C PRO A 209 14.55 -11.00 -18.77
N GLY A 210 15.87 -10.85 -18.89
CA GLY A 210 16.48 -10.30 -20.11
C GLY A 210 16.26 -8.80 -20.32
N CYS A 211 15.99 -8.03 -19.27
CA CYS A 211 15.82 -6.57 -19.39
C CYS A 211 17.06 -5.86 -19.99
N GLU A 212 17.03 -5.56 -21.29
CA GLU A 212 18.13 -4.89 -22.01
C GLU A 212 18.28 -3.40 -21.63
N ARG A 213 17.19 -2.80 -21.12
CA ARG A 213 17.11 -1.38 -20.74
C ARG A 213 17.63 -1.09 -19.33
N LEU A 214 18.32 -2.03 -18.71
CA LEU A 214 18.85 -1.93 -17.36
C LEU A 214 19.58 -0.58 -17.10
N LYS A 215 20.51 -0.19 -17.97
CA LYS A 215 21.28 1.05 -17.82
C LYS A 215 20.42 2.31 -17.97
N GLU A 216 19.41 2.27 -18.84
CA GLU A 216 18.47 3.39 -19.00
C GLU A 216 17.59 3.55 -17.76
N ILE A 217 17.04 2.45 -17.25
CA ILE A 217 16.21 2.43 -16.03
C ILE A 217 17.00 2.96 -14.84
N MET A 218 18.26 2.53 -14.66
CA MET A 218 19.08 3.01 -13.55
C MET A 218 19.48 4.48 -13.68
N LYS A 219 19.59 5.02 -14.91
CA LYS A 219 19.72 6.47 -15.11
C LYS A 219 18.46 7.21 -14.67
N CYS A 220 17.26 6.66 -14.89
CA CYS A 220 16.02 7.24 -14.36
C CYS A 220 15.96 7.21 -12.83
N VAL A 221 16.49 6.15 -12.20
CA VAL A 221 16.62 6.10 -10.73
C VAL A 221 17.52 7.23 -10.22
N ALA A 222 18.64 7.47 -10.89
CA ALA A 222 19.56 8.56 -10.57
C ALA A 222 18.97 9.97 -10.76
N GLN A 223 17.82 10.10 -11.44
CA GLN A 223 17.06 11.35 -11.60
C GLN A 223 16.08 11.61 -10.46
N SER A 224 16.06 10.80 -9.40
CA SER A 224 15.40 11.15 -8.13
C SER A 224 16.00 12.44 -7.56
N ARG A 225 15.17 13.29 -6.95
CA ARG A 225 15.60 14.50 -6.25
C ARG A 225 16.35 14.20 -4.95
N GLN A 226 16.22 12.98 -4.44
CA GLN A 226 16.90 12.49 -3.26
C GLN A 226 17.76 11.28 -3.61
N GLU A 227 18.82 11.08 -2.85
CA GLU A 227 19.69 9.93 -3.02
C GLU A 227 18.96 8.65 -2.61
N VAL A 228 19.04 7.62 -3.45
CA VAL A 228 18.48 6.31 -3.14
C VAL A 228 19.38 5.61 -2.15
N LEU A 229 18.90 5.46 -0.92
CA LEU A 229 19.62 4.85 0.19
C LEU A 229 19.44 3.34 0.23
N GLY A 230 18.28 2.84 -0.19
CA GLY A 230 17.94 1.42 -0.15
C GLY A 230 17.36 0.91 -1.46
N MET A 231 17.86 -0.23 -1.92
CA MET A 231 17.39 -0.89 -3.13
C MET A 231 17.33 -2.40 -2.95
N ASP A 232 16.11 -2.94 -3.02
CA ASP A 232 15.83 -4.37 -3.06
C ASP A 232 15.54 -4.77 -4.52
N ASN A 233 16.27 -5.73 -5.05
CA ASN A 233 16.15 -6.20 -6.43
C ASN A 233 15.57 -7.61 -6.42
N LEU A 234 14.40 -7.77 -7.01
CA LEU A 234 13.75 -9.05 -7.20
C LEU A 234 14.00 -9.49 -8.65
N VAL A 235 14.86 -10.49 -8.85
CA VAL A 235 15.33 -10.93 -10.18
C VAL A 235 14.89 -12.34 -10.48
N LEU A 236 14.51 -12.63 -11.73
CA LEU A 236 14.28 -13.98 -12.23
C LEU A 236 15.55 -14.50 -12.88
N GLY A 237 16.46 -15.04 -12.06
CA GLY A 237 17.79 -15.46 -12.46
C GLY A 237 18.87 -14.41 -12.24
N TRP A 238 20.13 -14.86 -12.13
CA TRP A 238 21.27 -13.99 -11.86
C TRP A 238 21.68 -13.20 -13.12
N ASN A 239 21.77 -11.88 -12.98
CA ASN A 239 22.35 -10.99 -13.99
C ASN A 239 23.57 -10.27 -13.41
N PRO A 240 24.80 -10.70 -13.74
CA PRO A 240 26.01 -10.07 -13.19
C PRO A 240 26.16 -8.60 -13.62
N GLY A 241 25.57 -8.21 -14.75
CA GLY A 241 25.55 -6.82 -15.22
C GLY A 241 24.75 -5.87 -14.32
N LEU A 242 23.76 -6.39 -13.57
CA LEU A 242 22.90 -5.60 -12.69
C LEU A 242 23.72 -4.82 -11.65
N LEU A 243 24.63 -5.50 -10.95
CA LEU A 243 25.43 -4.89 -9.89
C LEU A 243 26.37 -3.81 -10.44
N GLY A 244 26.99 -4.07 -11.59
CA GLY A 244 27.88 -3.10 -12.25
C GLY A 244 27.13 -1.82 -12.63
N VAL A 245 25.93 -1.96 -13.21
CA VAL A 245 25.10 -0.81 -13.59
C VAL A 245 24.57 -0.05 -12.37
N ILE A 246 24.15 -0.75 -11.30
CA ILE A 246 23.71 -0.11 -10.06
C ILE A 246 24.87 0.69 -9.45
N ALA A 247 26.06 0.10 -9.34
CA ALA A 247 27.24 0.78 -8.80
C ALA A 247 27.64 2.01 -9.64
N GLU A 248 27.48 1.94 -10.97
CA GLU A 248 27.74 3.07 -11.88
C GLU A 248 26.72 4.21 -11.71
N CYS A 249 25.42 3.88 -11.63
CA CYS A 249 24.35 4.89 -11.71
C CYS A 249 23.91 5.44 -10.35
N VAL A 250 23.98 4.63 -9.29
CA VAL A 250 23.53 5.00 -7.93
C VAL A 250 24.60 4.57 -6.91
N PRO A 251 25.79 5.22 -6.94
CA PRO A 251 26.94 4.80 -6.15
C PRO A 251 26.79 4.99 -4.63
N ARG A 252 25.74 5.69 -4.17
CA ARG A 252 25.51 6.05 -2.76
C ARG A 252 24.48 5.15 -2.05
N ILE A 253 24.14 4.00 -2.62
CA ILE A 253 23.24 3.04 -1.96
C ILE A 253 23.92 2.51 -0.69
N GLU A 254 23.23 2.64 0.44
CA GLU A 254 23.67 2.09 1.73
C GLU A 254 23.21 0.65 1.92
N ARG A 255 22.03 0.32 1.39
CA ARG A 255 21.40 -1.00 1.53
C ARG A 255 21.05 -1.55 0.16
N LEU A 256 21.82 -2.53 -0.29
CA LEU A 256 21.54 -3.27 -1.51
C LEU A 256 21.16 -4.70 -1.15
N ARG A 257 19.99 -5.15 -1.62
CA ARG A 257 19.61 -6.56 -1.58
C ARG A 257 19.30 -7.04 -2.99
N VAL A 258 19.74 -8.25 -3.30
CA VAL A 258 19.37 -8.94 -4.53
C VAL A 258 18.78 -10.28 -4.13
N ARG A 259 17.53 -10.52 -4.52
CA ARG A 259 16.80 -11.76 -4.25
C ARG A 259 16.48 -12.39 -5.58
N ASN A 260 16.96 -13.61 -5.76
CA ASN A 260 16.61 -14.40 -6.91
C ASN A 260 15.24 -15.05 -6.65
N LEU A 261 14.20 -14.56 -7.31
CA LEU A 261 12.85 -15.13 -7.31
C LEU A 261 12.77 -16.38 -8.20
N CYS A 262 13.90 -17.02 -8.50
CA CYS A 262 13.91 -18.27 -9.25
C CYS A 262 12.84 -19.19 -8.64
N PRO A 263 11.92 -19.73 -9.44
CA PRO A 263 11.00 -20.75 -8.98
C PRO A 263 11.83 -22.02 -8.70
N PHE A 264 12.57 -22.04 -7.60
CA PHE A 264 13.09 -23.26 -7.00
C PHE A 264 11.84 -24.15 -6.77
N THR A 265 11.77 -25.42 -7.16
CA THR A 265 12.67 -26.48 -6.70
C THR A 265 13.41 -26.13 -5.40
N THR A 266 12.63 -25.61 -4.44
CA THR A 266 12.81 -25.54 -2.98
C THR A 266 14.15 -25.25 -2.28
N GLN A 267 15.32 -25.03 -2.89
CA GLN A 267 16.57 -25.20 -2.09
C GLN A 267 17.67 -24.13 -2.01
N ASP A 268 17.73 -23.04 -2.80
CA ASP A 268 18.87 -22.10 -2.69
C ASP A 268 18.49 -20.61 -2.58
N MET A 269 18.18 -20.16 -1.36
CA MET A 269 18.07 -18.73 -1.06
C MET A 269 19.47 -18.17 -0.73
N ILE A 270 20.16 -17.58 -1.70
CA ILE A 270 21.43 -16.88 -1.44
C ILE A 270 21.11 -15.46 -0.96
N GLU A 271 21.28 -15.22 0.33
CA GLU A 271 21.22 -13.88 0.91
C GLU A 271 22.60 -13.20 0.71
N VAL A 272 22.74 -12.41 -0.36
CA VAL A 272 23.91 -11.54 -0.51
C VAL A 272 23.68 -10.31 0.38
N SER A 273 24.07 -10.43 1.64
CA SER A 273 24.21 -9.29 2.56
C SER A 273 25.63 -8.72 2.43
N THR A 274 25.82 -7.67 1.65
CA THR A 274 27.02 -6.85 1.79
C THR A 274 26.88 -6.03 3.07
N ILE A 275 27.52 -6.51 4.14
CA ILE A 275 27.66 -5.82 5.43
C ILE A 275 28.59 -4.62 5.22
N PHE A 276 28.01 -3.41 5.17
CA PHE A 276 28.73 -2.20 5.53
C PHE A 276 28.41 -1.85 6.99
N PRO A 277 29.37 -1.34 7.77
CA PRO A 277 29.26 -1.24 9.22
C PRO A 277 28.11 -0.33 9.64
N SER A 278 27.41 -0.78 10.67
CA SER A 278 26.25 -0.15 11.30
C SER A 278 26.52 1.29 11.72
N ALA A 279 26.14 2.25 10.89
CA ALA A 279 25.67 3.55 11.35
C ALA A 279 24.17 3.41 11.61
N THR A 280 23.76 3.37 12.87
CA THR A 280 22.34 3.52 13.25
C THR A 280 21.82 4.87 12.77
N PRO A 281 20.86 4.95 11.83
CA PRO A 281 20.21 6.20 11.53
C PRO A 281 19.19 6.45 12.64
N ARG A 282 19.42 7.50 13.43
CA ARG A 282 18.34 8.16 14.17
C ARG A 282 17.32 8.69 13.14
N SER A 283 16.03 8.53 13.45
CA SER A 283 14.86 9.14 12.80
C SER A 283 14.36 8.61 11.45
N LEU A 284 13.96 7.34 11.38
CA LEU A 284 12.87 6.92 10.48
C LEU A 284 11.75 6.28 11.31
N PRO A 285 10.47 6.65 11.10
CA PRO A 285 9.36 6.03 11.80
C PRO A 285 9.23 4.57 11.35
N ALA A 286 9.31 3.65 12.31
CA ALA A 286 9.13 2.21 12.08
C ALA A 286 7.83 1.89 11.33
N ASP A 287 6.82 2.76 11.42
CA ASP A 287 5.49 2.65 10.83
C ASP A 287 5.46 2.61 9.29
N LEU A 288 6.50 3.13 8.61
CA LEU A 288 6.58 3.08 7.15
C LEU A 288 7.15 1.77 6.62
N LEU A 289 7.86 0.99 7.45
CA LEU A 289 8.51 -0.26 7.03
C LEU A 289 7.68 -1.51 7.35
N THR A 290 6.74 -1.43 8.29
CA THR A 290 5.91 -2.58 8.69
C THR A 290 5.05 -3.18 7.56
N PRO A 291 4.42 -2.39 6.66
CA PRO A 291 3.72 -2.95 5.51
C PRO A 291 4.68 -3.60 4.49
N PHE A 292 5.91 -3.10 4.41
CA PHE A 292 6.96 -3.65 3.53
C PHE A 292 7.50 -4.97 4.08
N LEU A 293 7.59 -5.12 5.40
CA LEU A 293 8.08 -6.35 6.03
C LEU A 293 7.06 -7.50 5.96
N LEU A 294 5.76 -7.22 6.06
CA LEU A 294 4.70 -8.25 5.96
C LEU A 294 4.48 -8.77 4.52
N LEU A 295 4.88 -8.01 3.51
CA LEU A 295 4.89 -8.43 2.10
C LEU A 295 5.83 -9.64 1.86
N PHE A 296 6.77 -9.89 2.78
CA PHE A 296 7.77 -10.97 2.68
C PHE A 296 7.37 -12.28 3.37
N SER A 297 6.20 -12.35 4.03
CA SER A 297 5.69 -13.60 4.62
C SER A 297 4.71 -14.36 3.70
N LEU A 298 4.39 -13.83 2.51
CA LEU A 298 3.38 -14.37 1.59
C LEU A 298 3.88 -14.54 0.14
N LEU A 299 5.17 -14.30 -0.12
CA LEU A 299 5.90 -14.64 -1.35
C LEU A 299 7.03 -15.60 -0.98
#